data_AF-A6E9H7-F1
#
_entry.id   AF-A6E9H7-F1
#
_cell.length_a   1.000
_cell.length_b   1.000
_cell.length_c   1.000
_cell.angle_alpha   90.00
_cell.angle_beta   90.00
_cell.angle_gamma   90.00
#
_symmetry.space_group_name_H-M   'P 1'
#
loop_
_entity.id
_entity.type
_entity.pdbx_description
1 polymer ?
#
loop_
_entity_poly.entity_id
_entity_poly.type
_entity_poly.pdbx_seq_one_letter_code
_entity_poly.pdbx_strand_id
1 'polypeptide(L)'
;MKTSFYVVGIGASAGGLLPLYEFFDHIPSDINAAFVVTTHLDRDRFSILAELLSTHSGLHVARVEQDVEIQPGNIYVLTENTSITTDNGWIKVVTRDQNIINSSVDIFFKSLATDFKEKAIGIVLSGGGEDGLAGALKMNEFGGIVMAQTLITAKAHGMPGAIIDRDHPIEVLSPDKLAEKIVELCGVIVQ
;
A
#
# COMPACT_ATOMS: atom_id res chain seq x y z
N MET A 1 4.77 -16.64 -9.43
CA MET A 1 6.07 -16.96 -8.79
C MET A 1 5.81 -17.47 -7.37
N LYS A 2 6.70 -18.23 -6.72
CA LYS A 2 6.52 -18.61 -5.30
C LYS A 2 7.41 -17.70 -4.45
N THR A 3 6.91 -16.54 -4.06
CA THR A 3 7.63 -15.60 -3.21
C THR A 3 7.60 -16.08 -1.76
N SER A 4 8.73 -15.94 -1.05
CA SER A 4 8.87 -16.35 0.36
C SER A 4 8.40 -15.28 1.35
N PHE A 5 8.01 -14.10 0.86
CA PHE A 5 7.65 -12.92 1.64
C PHE A 5 6.33 -12.31 1.14
N TYR A 6 5.73 -11.46 1.97
CA TYR A 6 4.49 -10.74 1.64
C TYR A 6 4.79 -9.40 0.96
N VAL A 7 3.90 -8.99 0.06
CA VAL A 7 3.90 -7.63 -0.50
C VAL A 7 2.67 -6.90 -0.01
N VAL A 8 2.91 -5.79 0.69
CA VAL A 8 1.91 -4.96 1.32
C VAL A 8 1.69 -3.71 0.46
N GLY A 9 0.55 -3.66 -0.22
CA GLY A 9 0.07 -2.46 -0.89
C GLY A 9 -0.64 -1.54 0.10
N ILE A 10 -0.22 -0.28 0.19
CA ILE A 10 -0.84 0.72 1.05
C ILE A 10 -1.46 1.82 0.20
N GLY A 11 -2.78 1.95 0.26
CA GLY A 11 -3.54 3.00 -0.38
C GLY A 11 -3.85 4.13 0.61
N ALA A 12 -3.52 5.37 0.26
CA ALA A 12 -3.85 6.53 1.08
C ALA A 12 -4.11 7.79 0.25
N SER A 13 -4.87 8.75 0.79
CA SER A 13 -5.14 10.01 0.11
C SER A 13 -5.25 11.17 1.12
N ALA A 14 -6.36 11.91 1.12
CA ALA A 14 -6.61 13.00 2.05
C ALA A 14 -6.40 12.58 3.51
N GLY A 15 -5.44 13.22 4.18
CA GLY A 15 -5.10 12.93 5.57
C GLY A 15 -4.26 11.66 5.79
N GLY A 16 -3.78 11.00 4.73
CA GLY A 16 -3.03 9.74 4.80
C GLY A 16 -1.58 9.84 5.26
N LEU A 17 -0.98 11.03 5.27
CA LEU A 17 0.44 11.21 5.60
C LEU A 17 0.78 10.82 7.06
N LEU A 18 0.01 11.32 8.03
CA LEU A 18 0.27 10.99 9.45
C LEU A 18 0.01 9.50 9.75
N PRO A 19 -1.07 8.87 9.22
CA PRO A 19 -1.23 7.42 9.29
C PRO A 19 -0.05 6.64 8.70
N LEU A 20 0.54 7.09 7.59
CA LEU A 20 1.73 6.43 7.04
C LEU A 20 2.93 6.53 7.98
N TYR A 21 3.16 7.69 8.59
CA TYR A 21 4.25 7.85 9.58
C TYR A 21 4.06 6.92 10.76
N GLU A 22 2.88 6.96 11.39
CA GLU A 22 2.57 6.14 12.55
C GLU A 22 2.66 4.64 12.22
N PHE A 23 2.21 4.22 11.02
CA PHE A 23 2.38 2.85 10.57
C PHE A 23 3.86 2.47 10.45
N PHE A 24 4.67 3.24 9.72
CA PHE A 24 6.06 2.88 9.47
C PHE A 24 6.99 3.04 10.68
N ASP A 25 6.65 3.92 11.64
CA ASP A 25 7.36 4.07 12.91
C ASP A 25 7.33 2.75 13.74
N HIS A 26 6.35 1.88 13.46
CA HIS A 26 6.14 0.60 14.15
C HIS A 26 6.54 -0.62 13.31
N ILE A 27 7.09 -0.44 12.10
CA ILE A 27 7.61 -1.55 11.28
C ILE A 27 9.10 -1.75 11.56
N PRO A 28 9.53 -2.95 11.98
CA PRO A 28 10.94 -3.23 12.24
C PRO A 28 11.74 -3.33 10.94
N SER A 29 13.02 -2.97 10.99
CA SER A 29 13.89 -2.93 9.82
C SER A 29 14.21 -4.30 9.22
N ASP A 30 13.97 -5.39 9.97
CA ASP A 30 14.20 -6.78 9.59
C ASP A 30 12.92 -7.52 9.18
N ILE A 31 11.81 -6.80 8.92
CA ILE A 31 10.55 -7.40 8.47
C ILE A 31 10.71 -8.23 7.19
N ASN A 32 10.09 -9.41 7.14
CA ASN A 32 10.04 -10.25 5.93
C ASN A 32 8.87 -9.83 5.01
N ALA A 33 8.85 -8.56 4.61
CA ALA A 33 7.84 -7.99 3.74
C ALA A 33 8.39 -6.82 2.90
N ALA A 34 7.74 -6.54 1.78
CA ALA A 34 7.95 -5.33 0.99
C ALA A 34 6.69 -4.46 1.01
N PHE A 35 6.85 -3.14 0.93
CA PHE A 35 5.73 -2.19 0.98
C PHE A 35 5.68 -1.38 -0.31
N VAL A 36 4.49 -1.20 -0.88
CA VAL A 36 4.27 -0.31 -2.01
C VAL A 36 3.20 0.71 -1.62
N VAL A 37 3.60 1.97 -1.55
CA VAL A 37 2.75 3.09 -1.13
C VAL A 37 2.20 3.79 -2.37
N THR A 38 0.89 3.69 -2.55
CA THR A 38 0.15 4.32 -3.65
C THR A 38 -0.73 5.42 -3.08
N THR A 39 -0.47 6.66 -3.50
CA THR A 39 -1.24 7.83 -3.06
C THR A 39 -1.66 8.71 -4.22
N HIS A 40 -2.72 9.50 -4.01
CA HIS A 40 -3.14 10.51 -4.98
C HIS A 40 -2.16 11.69 -5.00
N LEU A 41 -1.11 11.59 -5.82
CA LEU A 41 -0.16 12.67 -6.05
C LEU A 41 -0.66 13.64 -7.13
N ASP A 42 -0.40 14.92 -6.91
CA ASP A 42 -0.49 15.93 -7.97
C ASP A 42 0.62 15.64 -9.00
N ARG A 43 0.25 15.68 -10.28
CA ARG A 43 1.13 15.32 -11.38
C ARG A 43 2.18 16.38 -11.70
N ASP A 44 1.87 17.64 -11.41
CA ASP A 44 2.69 18.80 -11.77
C ASP A 44 3.54 19.27 -10.57
N ARG A 45 3.43 18.56 -9.45
CA ARG A 45 4.16 18.86 -8.21
C ARG A 45 5.02 17.68 -7.82
N PHE A 46 6.33 17.93 -7.77
CA PHE A 46 7.28 16.97 -7.22
C PHE A 46 6.86 16.53 -5.82
N SER A 47 6.67 15.24 -5.64
CA SER A 47 6.34 14.66 -4.34
C SER A 47 7.60 14.52 -3.51
N ILE A 48 7.56 14.87 -2.22
CA ILE A 48 8.63 14.60 -1.25
C ILE A 48 8.29 13.43 -0.32
N LEU A 49 7.32 12.59 -0.71
CA LEU A 49 6.78 11.55 0.17
C LEU A 49 7.85 10.51 0.54
N ALA A 50 8.74 10.14 -0.38
CA ALA A 50 9.81 9.19 -0.08
C ALA A 50 10.78 9.72 0.97
N GLU A 51 11.14 11.00 0.87
CA GLU A 51 12.00 11.72 1.82
C GLU A 51 11.34 11.86 3.19
N LEU A 52 10.01 12.02 3.22
CA LEU A 52 9.26 12.07 4.47
C LEU A 52 9.11 10.71 5.13
N LEU A 53 8.89 9.64 4.36
CA LEU A 53 8.78 8.28 4.92
C LEU A 53 10.15 7.76 5.40
N SER A 54 11.25 8.16 4.79
CA SER A 54 12.59 7.74 5.22
C SER A 54 12.99 8.27 6.59
N THR A 55 12.33 9.33 7.11
CA THR A 55 12.53 9.79 8.48
C THR A 55 11.67 9.05 9.51
N HIS A 56 10.74 8.21 9.05
CA HIS A 56 9.77 7.45 9.86
C HIS A 56 9.91 5.93 9.66
N SER A 57 11.06 5.46 9.16
CA SER A 57 11.30 4.03 8.98
C SER A 57 12.78 3.68 9.01
N GLY A 58 13.09 2.48 9.50
CA GLY A 58 14.40 1.84 9.35
C GLY A 58 14.58 1.10 8.01
N LEU A 59 13.54 1.03 7.17
CA LEU A 59 13.56 0.37 5.87
C LEU A 59 14.16 1.25 4.78
N HIS A 60 14.61 0.63 3.68
CA HIS A 60 15.04 1.39 2.51
C HIS A 60 13.83 1.97 1.78
N VAL A 61 13.75 3.29 1.66
CA VAL A 61 12.67 3.98 0.94
C VAL A 61 13.15 4.38 -0.45
N ALA A 62 12.47 3.88 -1.49
CA ALA A 62 12.80 4.11 -2.89
C ALA A 62 11.64 4.78 -3.64
N ARG A 63 11.95 5.84 -4.37
CA ARG A 63 11.06 6.39 -5.40
C ARG A 63 11.05 5.45 -6.60
N VAL A 64 9.88 5.11 -7.12
CA VAL A 64 9.76 4.19 -8.26
C VAL A 64 9.59 4.96 -9.56
N GLU A 65 10.71 5.22 -10.23
CA GLU A 65 10.74 5.96 -11.51
C GLU A 65 10.82 5.05 -12.74
N GLN A 66 11.21 3.79 -12.54
CA GLN A 66 11.34 2.76 -13.57
C GLN A 66 10.95 1.41 -12.99
N ASP A 67 10.78 0.42 -13.86
CA ASP A 67 10.49 -0.94 -13.46
C ASP A 67 11.54 -1.45 -12.46
N VAL A 68 11.08 -2.05 -11.36
CA VAL A 68 11.95 -2.50 -10.28
C VAL A 68 11.45 -3.81 -9.71
N GLU A 69 12.38 -4.72 -9.42
CA GLU A 69 12.06 -5.98 -8.74
C GLU A 69 11.71 -5.68 -7.27
N ILE A 70 10.62 -6.28 -6.79
CA ILE A 70 10.18 -6.11 -5.41
C ILE A 70 11.04 -6.98 -4.50
N GLN A 71 11.65 -6.35 -3.50
CA GLN A 71 12.52 -7.00 -2.51
C GLN A 71 12.03 -6.72 -1.08
N PRO A 72 12.07 -7.70 -0.16
CA PRO A 72 11.71 -7.46 1.23
C PRO A 72 12.64 -6.42 1.87
N GLY A 73 12.16 -5.74 2.90
CA GLY A 73 12.92 -4.67 3.58
C GLY A 73 12.88 -3.31 2.87
N ASN A 74 12.00 -3.15 1.87
CA ASN A 74 11.89 -1.93 1.06
C ASN A 74 10.49 -1.32 1.13
N ILE A 75 10.45 0.02 1.08
CA ILE A 75 9.25 0.83 0.87
C ILE A 75 9.37 1.51 -0.50
N TYR A 76 8.49 1.13 -1.41
CA TYR A 76 8.41 1.68 -2.75
C TYR A 76 7.33 2.76 -2.80
N VAL A 77 7.69 3.96 -3.25
CA VAL A 77 6.80 5.11 -3.31
C VAL A 77 6.56 5.51 -4.76
N LEU A 78 5.29 5.54 -5.17
CA LEU A 78 4.85 6.05 -6.47
C LEU A 78 5.38 7.49 -6.69
N THR A 79 5.79 7.80 -7.91
CA THR A 79 6.12 9.18 -8.31
C THR A 79 4.94 9.88 -9.00
N GLU A 80 4.98 11.20 -9.01
CA GLU A 80 4.06 12.05 -9.75
C GLU A 80 3.91 11.62 -11.23
N ASN A 81 2.72 11.83 -11.79
CA ASN A 81 2.40 11.52 -13.20
C ASN A 81 2.60 10.04 -13.62
N THR A 82 2.70 9.11 -12.66
CA THR A 82 2.80 7.66 -12.93
C THR A 82 1.60 6.88 -12.40
N SER A 83 1.43 5.69 -12.95
CA SER A 83 0.59 4.61 -12.43
C SER A 83 1.45 3.36 -12.35
N ILE A 84 1.23 2.53 -11.35
CA ILE A 84 2.02 1.31 -11.13
C ILE A 84 1.13 0.07 -11.09
N THR A 85 1.67 -1.03 -11.59
CA THR A 85 1.10 -2.38 -11.48
C THR A 85 2.19 -3.35 -11.07
N THR A 86 1.83 -4.57 -10.69
CA THR A 86 2.78 -5.67 -10.53
C THR A 86 2.68 -6.69 -11.67
N ASP A 87 3.82 -7.19 -12.11
CA ASP A 87 3.90 -8.34 -13.03
C ASP A 87 5.15 -9.17 -12.73
N ASN A 88 4.96 -10.46 -12.48
CA ASN A 88 6.02 -11.42 -12.16
C ASN A 88 6.99 -10.91 -11.08
N GLY A 89 6.48 -10.31 -10.00
CA GLY A 89 7.29 -9.82 -8.88
C GLY A 89 7.97 -8.47 -9.11
N TRP A 90 7.69 -7.80 -10.23
CA TRP A 90 8.21 -6.46 -10.53
C TRP A 90 7.11 -5.42 -10.37
N ILE A 91 7.47 -4.24 -9.87
CA ILE A 91 6.67 -3.04 -10.09
C ILE A 91 6.91 -2.58 -11.52
N LYS A 92 5.83 -2.45 -12.28
CA LYS A 92 5.80 -1.92 -13.64
C LYS A 92 5.32 -0.48 -13.58
N VAL A 93 6.10 0.43 -14.12
CA VAL A 93 5.79 1.87 -14.12
C VAL A 93 5.29 2.28 -15.49
N VAL A 94 4.14 2.95 -15.52
CA VAL A 94 3.61 3.55 -16.74
C VAL A 94 3.23 5.00 -16.49
N THR A 95 3.32 5.82 -17.54
CA THR A 95 2.80 7.19 -17.49
C THR A 95 1.29 7.15 -17.30
N ARG A 96 0.79 7.98 -16.39
CA ARG A 96 -0.63 8.05 -16.10
C ARG A 96 -1.43 8.59 -17.29
N ASP A 97 -2.50 7.90 -17.67
CA ASP A 97 -3.45 8.38 -18.68
C ASP A 97 -4.31 9.52 -18.09
N GLN A 98 -4.40 10.63 -18.82
CA GLN A 98 -5.12 11.82 -18.40
C GLN A 98 -6.63 11.69 -18.58
N ASN A 99 -7.07 10.74 -19.42
CA ASN A 99 -8.49 10.52 -19.72
C ASN A 99 -9.15 9.55 -18.73
N ILE A 100 -8.37 8.93 -17.85
CA ILE A 100 -8.85 7.93 -16.88
C ILE A 100 -8.89 8.58 -15.49
N ILE A 101 -9.99 8.33 -14.77
CA ILE A 101 -10.13 8.72 -13.37
C ILE A 101 -8.95 8.14 -12.57
N ASN A 102 -8.37 8.93 -11.66
CA ASN A 102 -7.31 8.41 -10.81
C ASN A 102 -7.89 7.34 -9.88
N SER A 103 -7.62 6.07 -10.21
CA SER A 103 -7.94 4.92 -9.36
C SER A 103 -6.67 4.12 -9.13
N SER A 104 -5.61 4.84 -8.75
CA SER A 104 -4.26 4.30 -8.63
C SER A 104 -4.20 3.14 -7.63
N VAL A 105 -4.96 3.22 -6.54
CA VAL A 105 -4.99 2.17 -5.51
C VAL A 105 -5.71 0.94 -6.05
N ASP A 106 -6.88 1.09 -6.69
CA ASP A 106 -7.58 -0.02 -7.32
C ASP A 106 -6.75 -0.71 -8.41
N ILE A 107 -6.09 0.07 -9.28
CA ILE A 107 -5.24 -0.46 -10.35
C ILE A 107 -4.11 -1.30 -9.75
N PHE A 108 -3.41 -0.75 -8.76
CA PHE A 108 -2.31 -1.43 -8.11
C PHE A 108 -2.77 -2.69 -7.37
N PHE A 109 -3.80 -2.59 -6.52
CA PHE A 109 -4.32 -3.72 -5.74
C PHE A 109 -4.83 -4.86 -6.64
N LYS A 110 -5.48 -4.57 -7.77
CA LYS A 110 -5.90 -5.60 -8.73
C LYS A 110 -4.71 -6.37 -9.29
N SER A 111 -3.65 -5.67 -9.69
CA SER A 111 -2.44 -6.32 -10.21
C SER A 111 -1.73 -7.15 -9.12
N LEU A 112 -1.66 -6.59 -7.91
CA LEU A 112 -1.05 -7.24 -6.75
C LEU A 112 -1.78 -8.54 -6.38
N ALA A 113 -3.13 -8.50 -6.38
CA ALA A 113 -3.97 -9.67 -6.18
C ALA A 113 -3.63 -10.80 -7.16
N THR A 114 -3.48 -10.48 -8.44
CA THR A 114 -3.23 -11.48 -9.48
C THR A 114 -1.81 -12.05 -9.45
N ASP A 115 -0.82 -11.21 -9.14
CA ASP A 115 0.61 -11.58 -9.18
C ASP A 115 1.04 -12.31 -7.90
N PHE A 116 0.65 -11.78 -6.74
CA PHE A 116 1.09 -12.27 -5.42
C PHE A 116 0.06 -13.14 -4.69
N LYS A 117 -1.22 -13.09 -5.08
CA LYS A 117 -2.29 -13.96 -4.53
C LYS A 117 -2.33 -13.97 -3.01
N GLU A 118 -2.13 -15.12 -2.37
CA GLU A 118 -2.15 -15.29 -0.91
C GLU A 118 -0.98 -14.58 -0.19
N LYS A 119 -0.01 -14.06 -0.95
CA LYS A 119 1.08 -13.20 -0.46
C LYS A 119 0.82 -11.70 -0.63
N ALA A 120 -0.35 -11.33 -1.15
CA ALA A 120 -0.77 -9.95 -1.29
C ALA A 120 -1.51 -9.47 -0.03
N ILE A 121 -1.10 -8.33 0.52
CA ILE A 121 -1.82 -7.65 1.60
C ILE A 121 -2.17 -6.23 1.15
N GLY A 122 -3.44 -5.84 1.29
CA GLY A 122 -3.93 -4.50 0.99
C GLY A 122 -4.27 -3.78 2.28
N ILE A 123 -3.71 -2.59 2.49
CA ILE A 123 -4.06 -1.70 3.60
C ILE A 123 -4.63 -0.41 3.02
N VAL A 124 -5.84 -0.03 3.44
CA VAL A 124 -6.45 1.24 3.04
C VAL A 124 -6.50 2.19 4.23
N LEU A 125 -5.78 3.30 4.10
CA LEU A 125 -5.69 4.37 5.09
C LEU A 125 -6.61 5.55 4.74
N SER A 126 -6.57 6.58 5.59
CA SER A 126 -7.32 7.84 5.45
C SER A 126 -7.29 8.37 4.01
N GLY A 127 -8.47 8.68 3.49
CA GLY A 127 -8.64 9.19 2.14
C GLY A 127 -10.10 9.49 1.79
N GLY A 128 -10.30 10.32 0.76
CA GLY A 128 -11.63 10.61 0.22
C GLY A 128 -11.99 9.70 -0.95
N GLY A 129 -13.28 9.57 -1.25
CA GLY A 129 -13.75 8.71 -2.34
C GLY A 129 -13.72 7.23 -1.96
N GLU A 130 -13.62 6.35 -2.96
CA GLU A 130 -13.76 4.89 -2.78
C GLU A 130 -12.60 4.10 -3.43
N ASP A 131 -11.53 4.78 -3.87
CA ASP A 131 -10.38 4.13 -4.52
C ASP A 131 -9.74 3.11 -3.56
N GLY A 132 -9.41 1.95 -4.10
CA GLY A 132 -8.92 0.78 -3.36
C GLY A 132 -9.98 -0.29 -3.11
N LEU A 133 -11.29 0.03 -3.18
CA LEU A 133 -12.34 -0.97 -2.95
C LEU A 133 -12.40 -2.06 -4.01
N ALA A 134 -12.41 -1.70 -5.30
CA ALA A 134 -12.49 -2.70 -6.36
C ALA A 134 -11.21 -3.55 -6.39
N GLY A 135 -10.09 -2.99 -5.97
CA GLY A 135 -8.84 -3.69 -5.70
C GLY A 135 -8.94 -4.65 -4.52
N ALA A 136 -9.43 -4.19 -3.38
CA ALA A 136 -9.61 -4.99 -2.16
C ALA A 136 -10.47 -6.24 -2.40
N LEU A 137 -11.62 -6.05 -3.07
CA LEU A 137 -12.50 -7.17 -3.44
C LEU A 137 -11.77 -8.20 -4.32
N LYS A 138 -10.88 -7.73 -5.21
CA LYS A 138 -10.06 -8.60 -6.05
C LYS A 138 -8.98 -9.32 -5.26
N MET A 139 -8.39 -8.67 -4.26
CA MET A 139 -7.42 -9.32 -3.36
C MET A 139 -8.08 -10.49 -2.62
N ASN A 140 -9.28 -10.29 -2.07
CA ASN A 140 -10.05 -11.35 -1.43
C ASN A 140 -10.38 -12.52 -2.38
N GLU A 141 -10.75 -12.22 -3.64
CA GLU A 141 -10.99 -13.25 -4.67
C GLU A 141 -9.76 -14.14 -4.93
N PHE A 142 -8.54 -13.60 -4.79
CA PHE A 142 -7.28 -14.31 -5.03
C PHE A 142 -6.61 -14.82 -3.74
N GLY A 143 -7.34 -14.80 -2.61
CA GLY A 143 -6.86 -15.29 -1.31
C GLY A 143 -5.88 -14.36 -0.60
N GLY A 144 -5.74 -13.12 -1.07
CA GLY A 144 -5.00 -12.07 -0.38
C GLY A 144 -5.73 -11.58 0.87
N ILE A 145 -5.08 -10.69 1.62
CA ILE A 145 -5.60 -10.13 2.87
C ILE A 145 -5.90 -8.65 2.68
N VAL A 146 -7.02 -8.17 3.22
CA VAL A 146 -7.36 -6.74 3.26
C VAL A 146 -7.57 -6.27 4.69
N MET A 147 -6.98 -5.13 5.03
CA MET A 147 -7.16 -4.42 6.29
C MET A 147 -7.46 -2.94 6.04
N ALA A 148 -8.12 -2.27 6.98
CA ALA A 148 -8.45 -0.85 6.86
C ALA A 148 -8.09 -0.06 8.13
N GLN A 149 -7.78 1.22 7.93
CA GLN A 149 -7.68 2.16 9.05
C GLN A 149 -9.06 2.38 9.69
N THR A 150 -9.11 2.36 11.01
CA THR A 150 -10.32 2.72 11.76
C THR A 150 -10.74 4.18 11.49
N LEU A 151 -12.05 4.39 11.35
CA LEU A 151 -12.63 5.72 11.16
C LEU A 151 -12.39 6.68 12.34
N ILE A 152 -12.04 6.14 13.52
CA ILE A 152 -11.70 6.95 14.70
C ILE A 152 -10.39 7.72 14.49
N THR A 153 -9.43 7.14 13.76
CA THR A 153 -8.10 7.73 13.54
C THR A 153 -7.94 8.34 12.14
N ALA A 154 -8.86 8.01 11.21
CA ALA A 154 -8.84 8.56 9.86
C ALA A 154 -9.27 10.03 9.87
N LYS A 155 -8.57 10.90 9.13
CA LYS A 155 -8.99 12.30 8.94
C LYS A 155 -10.01 12.45 7.81
N ALA A 156 -9.97 11.55 6.83
CA ALA A 156 -10.95 11.43 5.76
C ALA A 156 -11.45 9.98 5.70
N HIS A 157 -12.77 9.81 5.80
CA HIS A 157 -13.38 8.51 6.05
C HIS A 157 -13.80 7.76 4.78
N GLY A 158 -13.68 8.38 3.60
CA GLY A 158 -14.22 7.82 2.35
C GLY A 158 -13.60 6.46 2.01
N MET A 159 -12.29 6.43 1.78
CA MET A 159 -11.57 5.21 1.39
C MET A 159 -11.69 4.11 2.45
N PRO A 160 -11.34 4.32 3.74
CA PRO A 160 -11.45 3.27 4.74
C PRO A 160 -12.92 2.85 4.99
N GLY A 161 -13.86 3.80 4.97
CA GLY A 161 -15.29 3.50 5.12
C GLY A 161 -15.83 2.63 3.99
N ALA A 162 -15.43 2.91 2.75
CA ALA A 162 -15.77 2.09 1.58
C ALA A 162 -15.32 0.63 1.73
N ILE A 163 -14.12 0.39 2.28
CA ILE A 163 -13.61 -0.96 2.56
C ILE A 163 -14.42 -1.62 3.68
N ILE A 164 -14.61 -0.93 4.80
CA ILE A 164 -15.34 -1.45 5.97
C ILE A 164 -16.76 -1.89 5.58
N ASP A 165 -17.47 -1.07 4.82
CA ASP A 165 -18.89 -1.27 4.51
C ASP A 165 -19.13 -2.33 3.43
N ARG A 166 -18.18 -2.57 2.52
CA ARG A 166 -18.42 -3.36 1.30
C ARG A 166 -17.44 -4.51 1.08
N ASP A 167 -16.20 -4.39 1.53
CA ASP A 167 -15.20 -5.47 1.46
C ASP A 167 -15.24 -6.37 2.70
N HIS A 168 -15.56 -5.79 3.86
CA HIS A 168 -15.49 -6.44 5.18
C HIS A 168 -14.06 -6.95 5.48
N PRO A 169 -13.11 -6.02 5.67
CA PRO A 169 -11.70 -6.37 5.86
C PRO A 169 -11.52 -7.21 7.13
N ILE A 170 -10.46 -8.03 7.17
CA ILE A 170 -10.23 -8.93 8.30
C ILE A 170 -9.96 -8.19 9.61
N GLU A 171 -9.47 -6.96 9.51
CA GLU A 171 -9.12 -6.09 10.64
C GLU A 171 -9.41 -4.63 10.30
N VAL A 172 -9.88 -3.88 11.31
CA VAL A 172 -10.13 -2.44 11.26
C VAL A 172 -9.44 -1.79 12.46
N LEU A 173 -8.25 -1.24 12.24
CA LEU A 173 -7.30 -0.91 13.30
C LEU A 173 -6.72 0.50 13.14
N SER A 174 -6.13 1.06 14.20
CA SER A 174 -5.30 2.26 14.10
C SER A 174 -3.97 1.95 13.38
N PRO A 175 -3.26 2.95 12.83
CA PRO A 175 -2.06 2.69 12.01
C PRO A 175 -0.95 1.91 12.72
N ASP A 176 -0.70 2.19 14.00
CA ASP A 176 0.21 1.42 14.86
C ASP A 176 -0.21 -0.05 14.97
N LYS A 177 -1.50 -0.31 15.15
CA LYS A 177 -2.06 -1.66 15.27
C LYS A 177 -2.10 -2.41 13.95
N LEU A 178 -2.28 -1.71 12.83
CA LEU A 178 -2.08 -2.29 11.50
C LEU A 178 -0.63 -2.73 11.31
N ALA A 179 0.35 -1.93 11.75
CA ALA A 179 1.76 -2.28 11.68
C ALA A 179 2.09 -3.52 12.55
N GLU A 180 1.60 -3.56 13.80
CA GLU A 180 1.72 -4.73 14.67
C GLU A 180 1.15 -6.01 14.00
N LYS A 181 -0.01 -5.89 13.34
CA LYS A 181 -0.63 -7.00 12.63
C LYS A 181 0.20 -7.46 11.42
N ILE A 182 0.84 -6.54 10.70
CA ILE A 182 1.77 -6.88 9.63
C ILE A 182 2.98 -7.64 10.16
N VAL A 183 3.55 -7.21 11.30
CA VAL A 183 4.66 -7.93 11.94
C VAL A 183 4.26 -9.36 12.32
N GLU A 184 3.06 -9.54 12.89
CA GLU A 184 2.50 -10.85 13.24
C GLU A 184 2.36 -11.76 12.01
N LEU A 185 1.83 -11.24 10.90
CA LEU A 185 1.55 -12.02 9.68
C LEU A 185 2.81 -12.35 8.88
N CYS A 186 3.73 -11.40 8.76
CA CYS A 186 4.88 -11.52 7.87
C CYS A 186 6.12 -12.10 8.58
N GLY A 187 6.22 -11.91 9.89
CA GLY A 187 7.41 -12.26 10.66
C GLY A 187 8.63 -11.41 10.29
N VAL A 188 9.74 -11.68 10.96
CA VAL A 188 11.04 -11.03 10.71
C VAL A 188 12.01 -12.02 10.05
N ILE A 189 12.96 -11.50 9.29
CA ILE A 189 14.04 -12.27 8.68
C ILE A 189 15.03 -12.62 9.80
N VAL A 190 14.95 -13.86 10.31
CA VAL A 190 15.94 -14.38 11.24
C VAL A 190 17.25 -14.59 10.48
N GLN A 191 18.32 -13.91 10.89
CA GLN A 191 19.68 -14.14 10.41
C GLN A 191 20.22 -15.50 10.84
#